data_AF-X1RXE3-F1
#
_entry.id   AF-X1RXE3-F1
#
_cell.length_a   1.000
_cell.length_b   1.000
_cell.length_c   1.000
_cell.angle_alpha   90.00
_cell.angle_beta   90.00
_cell.angle_gamma   90.00
#
_symmetry.space_group_name_H-M   'P 1'
#
loop_
_entity.id
_entity.type
_entity.pdbx_description
1 polymer ?
#
loop_
_entity_poly.entity_id
_entity_poly.type
_entity_poly.pdbx_seq_one_letter_code
_entity_poly.pdbx_strand_id
1 'polypeptide(L)'
;MGNYHKHHDDINAMLRGVCELENRERSAVFCLLRLFFYYGQVYPKADDVADQEYISKRTFWRAISKLKALGVIEVLNRYINHKQISNLYRIDKLVLMIARFIAEHHSTIFGDFGDKLTSFFRSFWDEIWDADINLSLPAPVKLALGGEGVVR
;
A
#
# COMPACT_ATOMS: atom_id res chain seq x y z
N MET A 1 17.61 -4.11 -9.96
CA MET A 1 17.65 -3.79 -8.51
C MET A 1 18.35 -2.43 -8.27
N GLY A 2 17.86 -1.32 -8.85
CA GLY A 2 18.68 -0.09 -8.96
C GLY A 2 18.14 1.24 -8.41
N ASN A 3 16.87 1.34 -7.96
CA ASN A 3 16.28 2.65 -7.59
C ASN A 3 15.45 2.69 -6.30
N TYR A 4 15.24 1.56 -5.58
CA TYR A 4 14.45 1.57 -4.33
C TYR A 4 15.12 2.41 -3.22
N HIS A 5 16.45 2.39 -3.14
CA HIS A 5 17.20 3.20 -2.19
C HIS A 5 17.16 4.70 -2.51
N LYS A 6 16.91 5.10 -3.76
CA LYS A 6 16.94 6.50 -4.18
C LYS A 6 15.72 7.29 -3.72
N HIS A 7 14.61 6.62 -3.44
CA HIS A 7 13.35 7.22 -3.00
C HIS A 7 12.93 6.76 -1.61
N HIS A 8 13.89 6.24 -0.84
CA HIS A 8 13.64 5.83 0.53
C HIS A 8 13.08 6.99 1.34
N ASP A 9 13.67 8.19 1.21
CA ASP A 9 13.26 9.37 1.94
C ASP A 9 11.86 9.86 1.55
N ASP A 10 11.49 9.78 0.26
CA ASP A 10 10.15 10.15 -0.21
C ASP A 10 9.08 9.22 0.33
N ILE A 11 9.33 7.90 0.25
CA ILE A 11 8.43 6.89 0.83
C ILE A 11 8.34 7.11 2.34
N ASN A 12 9.46 7.41 3.00
CA ASN A 12 9.51 7.64 4.44
C ASN A 12 8.73 8.91 4.84
N ALA A 13 8.78 9.95 4.02
CA ALA A 13 8.03 11.19 4.17
C ALA A 13 6.53 10.97 3.98
N MET A 14 6.14 10.24 2.94
CA MET A 14 4.74 9.89 2.68
C MET A 14 4.15 9.03 3.81
N LEU A 15 4.85 7.98 4.23
CA LEU A 15 4.39 7.11 5.32
C LEU A 15 4.27 7.87 6.66
N ARG A 16 5.07 8.91 6.87
CA ARG A 16 5.00 9.76 8.06
C ARG A 16 3.89 10.80 7.97
N GLY A 17 3.81 11.52 6.85
CA GLY A 17 2.93 12.67 6.70
C GLY A 17 1.51 12.30 6.31
N VAL A 18 1.34 11.28 5.47
CA VAL A 18 0.03 10.85 4.95
C VAL A 18 -0.52 9.68 5.76
N CYS A 19 0.32 8.71 6.13
CA CYS A 19 -0.11 7.51 6.87
C CYS A 19 0.11 7.60 8.39
N GLU A 20 0.71 8.68 8.88
CA GLU A 20 0.98 8.93 10.32
C GLU A 20 1.66 7.75 11.04
N LEU A 21 2.60 7.10 10.35
CA LEU A 21 3.37 5.99 10.89
C LEU A 21 4.61 6.48 11.64
N GLU A 22 4.82 5.91 12.82
CA GLU A 22 6.04 6.11 13.61
C GLU A 22 7.24 5.42 12.94
N ASN A 23 8.46 5.80 13.35
CA ASN A 23 9.68 5.29 12.73
C ASN A 23 9.75 3.75 12.65
N ARG A 24 9.46 3.06 13.75
CA ARG A 24 9.46 1.59 13.80
C ARG A 24 8.31 0.94 13.04
N GLU A 25 7.19 1.65 12.85
CA GLU A 25 6.06 1.15 12.05
C GLU A 25 6.38 1.20 10.56
N ARG A 26 7.12 2.24 10.12
CA ARG A 26 7.56 2.38 8.73
C ARG A 26 8.49 1.25 8.31
N SER A 27 9.34 0.72 9.20
CA SER A 27 10.18 -0.47 8.91
C SER A 27 9.34 -1.68 8.49
N ALA A 28 8.20 -1.93 9.15
CA ALA A 28 7.29 -3.00 8.75
C ALA A 28 6.78 -2.80 7.32
N VAL A 29 6.40 -1.57 6.97
CA VAL A 29 5.89 -1.23 5.63
C VAL A 29 6.98 -1.39 4.57
N PHE A 30 8.21 -0.95 4.84
CA PHE A 30 9.33 -1.16 3.94
C PHE A 30 9.61 -2.65 3.68
N CYS A 31 9.40 -3.52 4.68
CA CYS A 31 9.48 -4.97 4.49
C CYS A 31 8.40 -5.47 3.52
N LEU A 32 7.14 -5.07 3.72
CA LEU A 32 6.03 -5.45 2.84
C LEU A 32 6.22 -4.95 1.41
N LEU A 33 6.70 -3.71 1.23
CA LEU A 33 7.01 -3.15 -0.08
C LEU A 33 8.11 -3.95 -0.79
N ARG A 34 9.18 -4.34 -0.07
CA ARG A 34 10.21 -5.22 -0.64
C ARG A 34 9.60 -6.53 -1.12
N LEU A 35 8.81 -7.20 -0.29
CA LEU A 35 8.16 -8.46 -0.66
C LEU A 35 7.24 -8.30 -1.88
N PHE A 36 6.48 -7.20 -1.95
CA PHE A 36 5.62 -6.90 -3.08
C PHE A 36 6.42 -6.72 -4.37
N PHE A 37 7.49 -5.93 -4.35
CA PHE A 37 8.29 -5.71 -5.56
C PHE A 37 9.03 -6.97 -6.03
N TYR A 38 9.36 -7.89 -5.11
CA TYR A 38 10.00 -9.16 -5.47
C TYR A 38 9.03 -10.22 -5.98
N TYR A 39 7.85 -10.34 -5.36
CA TYR A 39 6.96 -11.48 -5.58
C TYR A 39 5.58 -11.10 -6.15
N GLY A 40 5.24 -9.81 -6.22
CA GLY A 40 3.92 -9.31 -6.61
C GLY A 40 2.81 -9.56 -5.59
N GLN A 41 3.05 -10.42 -4.59
CA GLN A 41 2.11 -10.76 -3.52
C GLN A 41 2.81 -10.75 -2.17
N VAL A 42 2.10 -10.34 -1.12
CA VAL A 42 2.68 -10.15 0.22
C VAL A 42 1.93 -10.99 1.23
N TYR A 43 2.54 -12.07 1.71
CA TYR A 43 1.93 -12.94 2.72
C TYR A 43 2.90 -13.41 3.82
N PRO A 44 3.83 -12.56 4.32
CA PRO A 44 4.78 -12.98 5.36
C PRO A 44 4.05 -13.25 6.68
N LYS A 45 4.66 -14.08 7.54
CA LYS A 45 4.21 -14.17 8.93
C LYS A 45 4.69 -12.92 9.67
N ALA A 46 3.89 -12.47 10.64
CA ALA A 46 4.25 -11.31 11.46
C ALA A 46 5.58 -11.54 12.22
N ASP A 47 5.85 -12.78 12.63
CA ASP A 47 7.09 -13.21 13.28
C ASP A 47 8.29 -12.99 12.35
N ASP A 48 8.19 -13.43 11.09
CA ASP A 48 9.28 -13.26 10.10
C ASP A 48 9.61 -11.78 9.86
N VAL A 49 8.59 -10.92 9.75
CA VAL A 49 8.78 -9.47 9.57
C VAL A 49 9.39 -8.83 10.82
N ALA A 50 8.92 -9.24 12.00
CA ALA A 50 9.42 -8.73 13.27
C ALA A 50 10.92 -9.01 13.44
N ASP A 51 11.34 -10.24 13.11
CA ASP A 51 12.73 -10.66 13.17
C ASP A 51 13.58 -9.94 12.11
N GLN A 52 13.10 -9.86 10.87
CA GLN A 52 13.85 -9.22 9.77
C GLN A 52 14.07 -7.71 9.99
N GLU A 53 13.07 -7.01 10.52
CA GLU A 53 13.13 -5.56 10.73
C GLU A 53 13.59 -5.16 12.13
N TYR A 54 13.93 -6.12 13.00
CA TYR A 54 14.27 -5.89 14.41
C TYR A 54 13.20 -5.08 15.16
N ILE A 55 11.92 -5.39 14.92
CA ILE A 55 10.75 -4.76 15.58
C ILE A 55 9.94 -5.79 16.35
N SER A 56 9.07 -5.34 17.24
CA SER A 56 8.14 -6.26 17.91
C SER A 56 6.96 -6.62 16.99
N LYS A 57 6.39 -7.82 17.18
CA LYS A 57 5.11 -8.22 16.53
C LYS A 57 3.98 -7.24 16.81
N ARG A 58 3.97 -6.66 18.01
CA ARG A 58 3.01 -5.61 18.38
C ARG A 58 3.16 -4.37 17.51
N THR A 59 4.41 -3.96 17.22
CA THR A 59 4.70 -2.83 16.31
C THR A 59 4.22 -3.12 14.90
N PHE A 60 4.49 -4.34 14.39
CA PHE A 60 3.97 -4.78 13.09
C PHE A 60 2.43 -4.66 13.04
N TRP A 61 1.73 -5.28 13.99
CA TRP A 61 0.27 -5.23 14.03
C TRP A 61 -0.31 -3.83 14.22
N ARG A 62 0.38 -2.95 14.96
CA ARG A 62 0.00 -1.54 15.10
C ARG A 62 0.07 -0.81 13.75
N ALA A 63 1.16 -1.01 12.99
CA ALA A 63 1.31 -0.46 11.64
C ALA A 63 0.20 -0.96 10.69
N ILE A 64 -0.03 -2.28 10.68
CA ILE A 64 -1.10 -2.90 9.86
C ILE A 64 -2.47 -2.34 10.24
N SER A 65 -2.76 -2.21 11.53
CA SER A 65 -4.06 -1.71 12.00
C SER A 65 -4.31 -0.26 11.59
N LYS A 66 -3.30 0.61 11.68
CA LYS A 66 -3.38 2.00 11.20
C LYS A 66 -3.67 2.06 9.71
N LEU A 67 -2.88 1.36 8.89
CA LEU A 67 -3.05 1.35 7.44
C LEU A 67 -4.40 0.74 7.02
N LYS A 68 -4.88 -0.28 7.73
CA LYS A 68 -6.20 -0.88 7.50
C LYS A 68 -7.32 0.09 7.86
N ALA A 69 -7.19 0.82 8.98
CA ALA A 69 -8.18 1.82 9.38
C ALA A 69 -8.28 2.97 8.38
N LEU A 70 -7.17 3.34 7.73
CA LEU A 70 -7.12 4.30 6.63
C LEU A 70 -7.65 3.74 5.29
N GLY A 71 -7.96 2.45 5.20
CA GLY A 71 -8.34 1.79 3.94
C GLY A 71 -7.20 1.70 2.92
N VAL A 72 -5.95 1.88 3.35
CA VAL A 72 -4.73 1.91 2.51
C VAL A 72 -4.20 0.50 2.22
N ILE A 73 -4.44 -0.43 3.15
CA ILE A 73 -4.15 -1.86 2.94
C ILE A 73 -5.36 -2.72 3.30
N GLU A 74 -5.47 -3.86 2.65
CA GLU A 74 -6.43 -4.90 2.99
C GLU A 74 -5.70 -6.14 3.51
N VAL A 75 -6.25 -6.76 4.56
CA VAL A 75 -5.70 -7.98 5.17
C VAL A 75 -6.71 -9.10 4.97
N LEU A 76 -6.35 -10.07 4.13
CA LEU A 76 -7.17 -11.20 3.76
C LEU A 76 -6.63 -12.47 4.43
N ASN A 77 -7.45 -13.12 5.24
CA ASN A 77 -7.09 -14.41 5.85
C ASN A 77 -7.02 -15.49 4.77
N ARG A 78 -5.95 -16.29 4.79
CA ARG A 78 -5.78 -17.44 3.89
C ARG A 78 -6.03 -18.74 4.64
N TYR A 79 -6.82 -19.62 4.04
CA TYR A 79 -7.20 -20.91 4.61
C TYR A 79 -6.77 -22.07 3.71
N ILE A 80 -6.36 -23.18 4.32
CA ILE A 80 -6.26 -24.49 3.70
C ILE A 80 -7.01 -25.47 4.61
N ASN A 81 -7.95 -26.24 4.05
CA ASN A 81 -8.76 -27.21 4.80
C ASN A 81 -9.36 -26.63 6.10
N HIS A 82 -9.97 -25.44 5.99
CA HIS A 82 -10.56 -24.67 7.10
C HIS A 82 -9.58 -24.18 8.19
N LYS A 83 -8.27 -24.42 8.04
CA LYS A 83 -7.24 -23.89 8.93
C LYS A 83 -6.63 -22.63 8.34
N GLN A 84 -6.59 -21.54 9.10
CA GLN A 84 -5.89 -20.33 8.68
C GLN A 84 -4.39 -20.61 8.66
N ILE A 85 -3.75 -20.34 7.53
CA ILE A 85 -2.31 -20.61 7.32
C ILE A 85 -1.46 -19.35 7.32
N SER A 86 -2.02 -18.22 6.87
CA SER A 86 -1.34 -16.92 6.80
C SER A 86 -2.35 -15.82 6.45
N ASN A 87 -1.85 -14.60 6.30
CA ASN A 87 -2.61 -13.48 5.75
C ASN A 87 -1.97 -13.05 4.43
N LEU A 88 -2.80 -12.62 3.48
CA LEU A 88 -2.40 -11.82 2.33
C LEU A 88 -2.61 -10.35 2.69
N TYR A 89 -1.56 -9.55 2.53
CA TYR A 89 -1.58 -8.10 2.69
C TYR A 89 -1.64 -7.49 1.30
N ARG A 90 -2.83 -7.05 0.88
CA ARG A 90 -2.98 -6.30 -0.36
C ARG A 90 -2.55 -4.86 -0.11
N ILE A 91 -1.47 -4.46 -0.76
CA ILE A 91 -0.86 -3.13 -0.62
C ILE A 91 -0.94 -2.32 -1.92
N ASP A 92 -1.79 -2.73 -2.86
CA ASP A 92 -1.98 -2.11 -4.16
C ASP A 92 -2.25 -0.61 -4.07
N LYS A 93 -3.19 -0.22 -3.20
CA LYS A 93 -3.53 1.20 -2.96
C LYS A 93 -2.33 1.97 -2.40
N LEU A 94 -1.63 1.40 -1.41
CA LEU A 94 -0.40 2.00 -0.88
C LEU A 94 0.65 2.24 -1.97
N VAL A 95 0.83 1.29 -2.88
CA VAL A 95 1.79 1.41 -4.00
C VAL A 95 1.40 2.56 -4.93
N LEU A 96 0.12 2.70 -5.27
CA LEU A 96 -0.35 3.83 -6.08
C LEU A 96 -0.17 5.18 -5.35
N MET A 97 -0.47 5.24 -4.05
CA MET A 97 -0.27 6.46 -3.26
C MET A 97 1.20 6.87 -3.21
N ILE A 98 2.12 5.90 -3.06
CA ILE A 98 3.56 6.14 -3.11
C ILE A 98 3.97 6.65 -4.50
N ALA A 99 3.47 6.01 -5.57
CA ALA A 99 3.79 6.42 -6.94
C ALA A 99 3.33 7.85 -7.23
N ARG A 100 2.11 8.22 -6.80
CA ARG A 100 1.62 9.59 -6.92
C ARG A 100 2.48 10.57 -6.13
N PHE A 101 2.75 10.25 -4.86
CA PHE A 101 3.52 11.12 -3.98
C PHE A 101 4.91 11.41 -4.56
N ILE A 102 5.61 10.38 -5.06
CA ILE A 102 6.91 10.55 -5.71
C ILE A 102 6.79 11.43 -6.97
N ALA A 103 5.75 11.22 -7.79
CA ALA A 103 5.57 12.02 -9.01
C ALA A 103 5.33 13.50 -8.73
N GLU A 104 4.59 13.84 -7.67
CA GLU A 104 4.37 15.23 -7.27
C GLU A 104 5.63 15.92 -6.74
N HIS A 105 6.59 15.15 -6.22
CA HIS A 105 7.81 15.68 -5.62
C HIS A 105 9.06 15.55 -6.50
N HIS A 106 8.99 14.83 -7.63
CA HIS A 106 10.12 14.58 -8.53
C HIS A 106 9.73 14.65 -10.01
N SER A 107 10.31 15.59 -10.75
CA SER A 107 10.03 15.84 -12.18
C SER A 107 10.85 14.98 -13.16
N THR A 108 11.29 13.77 -12.76
CA THR A 108 12.17 12.92 -13.59
C THR A 108 11.44 11.67 -14.10
N ILE A 109 12.15 10.71 -14.71
CA ILE A 109 11.63 9.46 -15.33
C ILE A 109 10.60 8.73 -14.44
N PHE A 110 10.75 8.81 -13.12
CA PHE A 110 9.82 8.19 -12.17
C PHE A 110 8.53 9.00 -11.94
N GLY A 111 8.58 10.33 -12.09
CA GLY A 111 7.40 11.17 -12.12
C GLY A 111 6.51 10.82 -13.30
N ASP A 112 7.09 10.69 -14.50
CA ASP A 112 6.35 10.26 -15.70
C ASP A 112 5.71 8.87 -15.52
N PHE A 113 6.39 7.95 -14.84
CA PHE A 113 5.85 6.63 -14.55
C PHE A 113 4.72 6.68 -13.52
N GLY A 114 4.90 7.44 -12.43
CA GLY A 114 3.86 7.64 -11.41
C GLY A 114 2.63 8.35 -11.98
N ASP A 115 2.82 9.35 -12.83
CA ASP A 115 1.74 10.03 -13.54
C ASP A 115 1.00 9.07 -14.47
N LYS A 116 1.70 8.26 -15.27
CA LYS A 116 1.04 7.21 -16.09
C LYS A 116 0.25 6.23 -15.23
N LEU A 117 0.84 5.77 -14.13
CA LEU A 117 0.21 4.84 -13.18
C LEU A 117 -1.00 5.43 -12.45
N THR A 118 -1.18 6.75 -12.45
CA THR A 118 -2.26 7.41 -11.69
C THR A 118 -3.17 8.28 -12.56
N SER A 119 -2.85 8.38 -13.86
CA SER A 119 -3.55 9.20 -14.86
C SER A 119 -5.03 8.86 -15.07
N PHE A 120 -5.49 7.70 -14.62
CA PHE A 120 -6.90 7.31 -14.71
C PHE A 120 -7.77 7.98 -13.62
N PHE A 121 -7.17 8.58 -12.59
CA PHE A 121 -7.87 9.43 -11.64
C PHE A 121 -7.94 10.87 -12.16
N ARG A 122 -9.07 11.56 -11.98
CA ARG A 122 -9.18 12.99 -12.33
C ARG A 122 -8.59 13.86 -11.24
N SER A 123 -8.88 13.51 -9.99
CA SER A 123 -8.24 14.06 -8.79
C SER A 123 -7.79 12.90 -7.91
N PHE A 124 -6.50 12.54 -8.01
CA PHE A 124 -5.97 11.34 -7.37
C PHE A 124 -6.26 11.31 -5.87
N TRP A 125 -5.88 12.36 -5.14
CA TRP A 125 -5.98 12.38 -3.68
C TRP A 125 -7.42 12.44 -3.18
N ASP A 126 -8.37 12.92 -3.99
CA ASP A 126 -9.79 12.91 -3.63
C ASP A 126 -10.41 11.53 -3.90
N GLU A 127 -10.02 10.87 -4.99
CA GLU A 127 -10.65 9.62 -5.45
C GLU A 127 -10.02 8.35 -4.86
N ILE A 128 -8.72 8.37 -4.50
CA ILE A 128 -7.99 7.16 -4.07
C ILE A 128 -8.50 6.55 -2.76
N TRP A 129 -9.06 7.38 -1.88
CA TRP A 129 -9.55 6.93 -0.57
C TRP A 129 -10.74 5.99 -0.72
N ASP A 130 -11.69 6.34 -1.59
CA ASP A 130 -12.91 5.58 -1.85
C ASP A 130 -12.74 4.49 -2.92
N ALA A 131 -11.59 4.47 -3.62
CA ALA A 131 -11.32 3.48 -4.64
C ALA A 131 -11.01 2.09 -4.06
N ASP A 132 -11.56 1.04 -4.66
CA ASP A 132 -11.06 -0.34 -4.51
C ASP A 132 -9.99 -0.59 -5.58
N ILE A 133 -8.77 -0.88 -5.12
CA ILE A 133 -7.59 -1.05 -5.97
C ILE A 133 -7.11 -2.50 -5.90
N ASN A 134 -7.06 -3.15 -7.06
CA ASN A 134 -6.48 -4.47 -7.24
C ASN A 134 -5.63 -4.50 -8.52
N LEU A 135 -4.32 -4.29 -8.41
CA LEU A 135 -3.43 -4.21 -9.58
C LEU A 135 -3.28 -5.55 -10.31
N SER A 136 -3.78 -6.66 -9.74
CA SER A 136 -3.79 -7.97 -10.39
C SER A 136 -4.98 -8.20 -11.34
N LEU A 137 -6.01 -7.33 -11.30
CA LEU A 137 -7.18 -7.46 -12.16
C LEU A 137 -7.03 -6.69 -13.48
N PRO A 138 -7.69 -7.13 -14.57
CA PRO A 138 -7.71 -6.40 -15.84
C PRO A 138 -8.31 -4.99 -15.73
N ALA A 139 -9.29 -4.82 -14.84
CA ALA A 139 -9.84 -3.53 -14.43
C ALA A 139 -9.40 -3.29 -12.98
N PRO A 140 -8.22 -2.68 -12.75
CA PRO A 140 -7.58 -2.68 -11.44
C PRO A 140 -8.17 -1.67 -10.47
N VAL A 141 -9.06 -0.79 -10.93
CA VAL A 141 -9.61 0.31 -10.13
C VAL A 141 -11.11 0.30 -10.24
N LYS A 142 -11.79 0.32 -9.10
CA LYS A 142 -13.22 0.55 -9.00
C LYS A 142 -13.43 1.79 -8.14
N LEU A 143 -13.91 2.86 -8.76
CA LEU A 143 -14.32 4.07 -8.05
C LEU A 143 -15.74 3.88 -7.51
N ALA A 144 -16.02 4.41 -6.32
CA ALA A 144 -17.40 4.52 -5.87
C ALA A 144 -18.17 5.38 -6.89
N LEU A 145 -19.20 4.82 -7.51
CA LEU A 145 -20.07 5.57 -8.40
C LEU A 145 -20.75 6.65 -7.56
N GLY A 146 -20.43 7.93 -7.82
CA GLY A 146 -21.14 9.04 -7.24
C GLY A 146 -22.63 8.96 -7.60
N GLY A 147 -23.47 8.72 -6.60
CA GLY A 147 -24.92 8.79 -6.71
C GLY A 147 -25.62 7.44 -6.64
N GLU A 148 -26.02 7.05 -5.43
CA GLU A 148 -27.31 6.41 -5.27
C GLU A 148 -28.37 7.37 -5.83
N GLY A 149 -28.79 7.13 -7.06
CA GLY A 149 -30.06 7.63 -7.54
C GLY A 149 -31.13 7.04 -6.63
N VAL A 150 -31.64 7.84 -5.70
CA VAL A 150 -32.91 7.57 -5.02
C VAL A 150 -33.97 7.46 -6.10
N VAL A 151 -34.32 6.24 -6.47
CA VAL A 151 -35.54 5.97 -7.23
C VAL A 151 -36.68 6.22 -6.24
N ARG A 152 -37.29 7.41 -6.35
CA ARG A 152 -38.65 7.63 -5.85
C ARG A 152 -39.65 7.01 -6.79
#